data_AF-A0A9D1WUU8-F1
#
_entry.id   AF-A0A9D1WUU8-F1
#
_cell.length_a   1.000
_cell.length_b   1.000
_cell.length_c   1.000
_cell.angle_alpha   90.00
_cell.angle_beta   90.00
_cell.angle_gamma   90.00
#
_symmetry.space_group_name_H-M   'P 1'
#
loop_
_entity.id
_entity.type
_entity.pdbx_description
1 polymer ?
#
loop_
_entity_poly.entity_id
_entity_poly.type
_entity_poly.pdbx_seq_one_letter_code
_entity_poly.pdbx_strand_id
1 'polypeptide(L)'
;MKRKIMEGRNTFLDDKSRQNIVSYYLMEDREREVYGVAVEKFREGSDEIEWDAVPALSHSPESARRMVRYLMEYQVTPMTLAEAVDTIQWMEDQDGNTIL
;
A
#
# COMPACT_ATOMS: atom_id res chain seq x y z
N MET A 1 4.59 -19.97 -12.37
CA MET A 1 3.81 -19.93 -11.10
C MET A 1 4.15 -18.64 -10.37
N LYS A 2 3.13 -17.84 -10.04
CA LYS A 2 3.29 -16.60 -9.28
C LYS A 2 3.13 -16.89 -7.77
N ARG A 3 4.03 -16.39 -6.94
CA ARG A 3 4.02 -16.56 -5.48
C ARG A 3 4.01 -15.19 -4.80
N LYS A 4 3.20 -15.08 -3.73
CA LYS A 4 3.15 -13.92 -2.82
C LYS A 4 3.72 -14.35 -1.48
N ILE A 5 4.76 -13.67 -0.99
CA ILE A 5 5.46 -13.98 0.27
C ILE A 5 5.34 -12.78 1.19
N MET A 6 4.75 -12.96 2.38
CA MET A 6 4.66 -11.89 3.37
C MET A 6 6.03 -11.62 3.99
N GLU A 7 6.50 -10.38 3.87
CA GLU A 7 7.80 -9.96 4.43
C GLU A 7 7.61 -9.15 5.72
N GLY A 8 6.45 -8.54 5.94
CA GLY A 8 6.13 -7.87 7.19
C GLY A 8 4.79 -7.13 7.18
N ARG A 9 4.48 -6.46 8.29
CA ARG A 9 3.25 -5.67 8.47
C ARG A 9 3.48 -4.44 9.36
N ASN A 10 2.71 -3.40 9.10
CA ASN A 10 2.57 -2.21 9.95
C ASN A 10 1.11 -2.09 10.43
N THR A 11 0.92 -1.39 11.55
CA THR A 11 -0.40 -1.08 12.10
C THR A 11 -0.43 0.38 12.52
N PHE A 12 -1.51 1.09 12.18
CA PHE A 12 -1.75 2.48 12.59
C PHE A 12 -3.24 2.75 12.78
N LEU A 13 -3.58 3.84 13.46
CA LEU A 13 -4.96 4.32 13.61
C LEU A 13 -5.25 5.40 12.58
N ASP A 14 -6.44 5.38 11.98
CA ASP A 14 -6.91 6.52 11.18
C ASP A 14 -7.50 7.63 12.06
N ASP A 15 -7.94 8.72 11.41
CA ASP A 15 -8.53 9.89 12.08
C ASP A 15 -9.79 9.57 12.89
N LYS A 16 -10.41 8.41 12.64
CA LYS A 16 -11.58 7.90 13.37
C LYS A 16 -11.19 6.87 14.43
N SER A 17 -9.90 6.77 14.76
CA SER A 17 -9.34 5.79 15.72
C SER A 17 -9.58 4.33 15.34
N ARG A 18 -9.79 4.02 14.05
CA ARG A 18 -9.94 2.65 13.56
C ARG A 18 -8.59 2.08 13.21
N GLN A 19 -8.38 0.80 13.51
CA GLN A 19 -7.12 0.13 13.21
C GLN A 19 -7.00 -0.18 11.71
N ASN A 20 -5.89 0.23 11.09
CA ASN A 20 -5.48 -0.17 9.75
C ASN A 20 -4.27 -1.08 9.85
N ILE A 21 -4.33 -2.23 9.20
CA ILE A 21 -3.24 -3.22 9.12
C ILE A 21 -2.75 -3.24 7.68
N VAL A 22 -1.47 -2.93 7.48
CA VAL A 22 -0.83 -2.92 6.17
C VAL A 22 0.17 -4.05 6.09
N SER A 23 -0.04 -4.98 5.17
CA SER A 23 0.84 -6.13 4.93
C SER A 23 1.63 -5.94 3.65
N TYR A 24 2.92 -6.25 3.69
CA TYR A 24 3.85 -6.01 2.60
C TYR A 24 4.42 -7.34 2.10
N TYR A 25 4.48 -7.48 0.78
CA TYR A 25 4.77 -8.75 0.14
C TYR A 25 5.85 -8.64 -0.93
N LEU A 26 6.71 -9.66 -0.99
CA LEU A 26 7.50 -9.96 -2.16
C LEU A 26 6.65 -10.79 -3.13
N MET A 27 6.59 -10.36 -4.38
CA MET A 27 5.97 -11.09 -5.48
C MET A 27 7.06 -11.80 -6.28
N GLU A 28 6.86 -13.06 -6.62
CA GLU A 28 7.79 -13.82 -7.46
C GLU A 28 7.06 -14.42 -8.65
N ASP A 29 7.56 -14.19 -9.86
CA ASP A 29 7.19 -14.91 -11.07
C ASP A 29 8.35 -15.81 -11.48
N ARG A 30 8.28 -17.08 -11.07
CA ARG A 30 9.35 -18.06 -11.33
C ARG A 30 9.51 -18.43 -12.80
N GLU A 31 8.48 -18.26 -13.61
CA GLU A 31 8.57 -18.58 -15.04
C GLU A 31 9.37 -17.53 -15.79
N ARG A 32 9.31 -16.28 -15.31
CA ARG A 32 9.98 -15.13 -15.94
C ARG A 32 11.26 -14.73 -15.21
N GLU A 33 11.56 -15.35 -14.07
CA GLU A 33 12.63 -14.96 -13.15
C GLU A 33 12.57 -13.46 -12.82
N VAL A 34 11.37 -13.01 -12.48
CA VAL A 34 11.07 -11.61 -12.17
C VAL A 34 10.42 -11.52 -10.80
N TYR A 35 10.79 -10.47 -10.09
CA TYR A 35 10.35 -10.16 -8.74
C TYR A 35 9.65 -8.81 -8.72
N GLY A 36 8.66 -8.70 -7.86
CA GLY A 36 7.82 -7.53 -7.68
C GLY A 36 7.53 -7.29 -6.20
N VAL A 37 6.72 -6.28 -5.95
CA VAL A 37 6.26 -5.93 -4.60
C VAL A 37 4.76 -5.75 -4.62
N ALA A 38 4.15 -5.90 -3.46
CA ALA A 38 2.76 -5.57 -3.30
C ALA A 38 2.40 -5.24 -1.86
N VAL A 39 1.33 -4.47 -1.69
CA VAL A 39 0.88 -3.95 -0.41
C VAL A 39 -0.62 -4.17 -0.28
N GLU A 40 -1.04 -4.68 0.87
CA GLU A 40 -2.44 -4.93 1.22
C GLU A 40 -2.79 -4.12 2.46
N LYS A 41 -3.94 -3.44 2.46
CA LYS A 41 -4.46 -2.71 3.61
C LYS A 41 -5.84 -3.24 3.98
N PHE A 42 -5.98 -3.62 5.24
CA PHE A 42 -7.23 -3.99 5.86
C PHE A 42 -7.57 -2.97 6.95
N ARG A 43 -8.81 -2.48 6.95
CA ARG A 43 -9.32 -1.56 7.96
C ARG A 43 -10.32 -2.29 8.86
N GLU A 44 -10.15 -2.15 10.17
CA GLU A 44 -11.07 -2.68 11.16
C GLU A 44 -12.51 -2.17 10.91
N GLY A 45 -13.47 -3.09 10.91
CA GLY A 45 -14.88 -2.80 10.62
C GLY A 45 -15.19 -2.61 9.14
N SER A 46 -14.26 -2.89 8.23
CA SER A 46 -14.49 -2.95 6.79
C SER A 46 -14.31 -4.38 6.27
N ASP A 47 -15.15 -4.81 5.34
CA ASP A 47 -14.95 -6.05 4.58
C ASP A 47 -14.09 -5.83 3.32
N GLU A 48 -13.72 -4.57 3.04
CA GLU A 48 -12.93 -4.21 1.87
C GLU A 48 -11.43 -4.34 2.14
N ILE A 49 -10.74 -5.03 1.23
CA ILE A 49 -9.28 -5.15 1.22
C ILE A 49 -8.76 -4.31 0.07
N GLU A 50 -8.00 -3.28 0.41
CA GLU A 50 -7.30 -2.46 -0.57
C GLU A 50 -5.95 -3.11 -0.90
N TRP A 51 -5.61 -3.14 -2.19
CA TRP A 51 -4.42 -3.83 -2.66
C TRP A 51 -3.83 -3.14 -3.87
N ASP A 52 -2.49 -3.06 -3.90
CA ASP A 52 -1.75 -2.65 -5.10
C ASP A 52 -0.46 -3.47 -5.24
N ALA A 53 -0.01 -3.65 -6.48
CA ALA A 53 1.15 -4.46 -6.81
C ALA A 53 1.92 -3.93 -8.03
N VAL A 54 3.24 -3.98 -7.92
CA VAL A 54 4.17 -3.85 -9.06
C VAL A 54 4.79 -5.22 -9.31
N PRO A 55 4.22 -6.03 -10.22
CA PRO A 55 4.58 -7.46 -10.34
C PRO A 55 5.94 -7.70 -10.99
N ALA A 56 6.47 -6.74 -11.75
CA ALA A 56 7.70 -6.87 -12.50
C ALA A 56 8.64 -5.68 -12.27
N LEU A 57 9.28 -5.68 -11.10
CA LEU A 57 10.14 -4.59 -10.65
C LEU A 57 11.63 -4.85 -10.93
N SER A 58 12.07 -6.10 -10.78
CA SER A 58 13.49 -6.47 -10.79
C SER A 58 13.71 -7.94 -11.13
N HIS A 59 14.84 -8.27 -11.77
CA HIS A 59 15.32 -9.65 -11.91
C HIS A 59 16.13 -10.14 -10.71
N SER A 60 16.49 -9.26 -9.77
CA SER A 60 17.12 -9.63 -8.49
C SER A 60 16.07 -9.70 -7.37
N PRO A 61 15.99 -10.83 -6.64
CA PRO A 61 15.12 -10.96 -5.47
C PRO A 61 15.55 -10.04 -4.32
N GLU A 62 16.85 -9.80 -4.14
CA GLU A 62 17.39 -8.94 -3.08
C GLU A 62 16.99 -7.48 -3.30
N SER A 63 17.00 -7.03 -4.56
CA SER A 63 16.56 -5.69 -4.93
C SER A 63 15.06 -5.51 -4.66
N ALA A 64 14.21 -6.46 -5.09
CA ALA A 64 12.78 -6.41 -4.81
C ALA A 64 12.48 -6.47 -3.30
N ARG A 65 13.15 -7.37 -2.55
CA ARG A 65 13.01 -7.45 -1.09
C ARG A 65 13.46 -6.18 -0.37
N ARG A 66 14.48 -5.50 -0.89
CA ARG A 66 14.90 -4.18 -0.36
C ARG A 66 13.81 -3.13 -0.57
N MET A 67 13.14 -3.13 -1.72
CA MET A 67 11.99 -2.25 -1.95
C MET A 67 10.86 -2.55 -0.97
N VAL A 68 10.54 -3.82 -0.70
CA VAL A 68 9.56 -4.18 0.34
C VAL A 68 9.93 -3.60 1.70
N ARG A 69 11.21 -3.64 2.09
CA ARG A 69 11.68 -3.01 3.33
C ARG A 69 11.48 -1.49 3.34
N TYR A 70 11.78 -0.80 2.25
CA TYR A 70 11.55 0.65 2.16
C TYR A 70 10.07 1.00 2.21
N LEU A 71 9.20 0.22 1.57
CA LEU A 71 7.75 0.41 1.68
C LEU A 71 7.30 0.30 3.15
N MET A 72 7.83 -0.66 3.91
CA MET A 72 7.55 -0.79 5.34
C MET A 72 8.12 0.37 6.16
N GLU A 73 9.37 0.76 5.91
CA GLU A 73 10.06 1.85 6.62
C GLU A 73 9.34 3.20 6.43
N TYR A 74 8.89 3.47 5.20
CA TYR A 74 8.14 4.68 4.86
C TYR A 74 6.62 4.54 5.02
N GLN A 75 6.15 3.46 5.64
CA GLN A 75 4.74 3.21 5.95
C GLN A 75 3.81 3.35 4.73
N VAL A 76 4.26 2.94 3.55
CA VAL A 76 3.50 3.08 2.29
C VAL A 76 2.23 2.25 2.35
N THR A 77 1.10 2.88 2.04
CA THR A 77 -0.20 2.20 1.93
C THR A 77 -0.70 2.25 0.50
N PRO A 78 -1.54 1.29 0.07
CA PRO A 78 -2.40 1.51 -1.08
C PRO A 78 -3.25 2.76 -0.80
N MET A 79 -3.39 3.62 -1.81
CA MET A 79 -4.23 4.81 -1.75
C MET A 79 -5.43 4.60 -2.67
N THR A 80 -6.63 4.77 -2.15
CA THR A 80 -7.85 4.71 -2.97
C THR A 80 -8.18 6.08 -3.56
N LEU A 81 -8.98 6.09 -4.62
CA LEU A 81 -9.53 7.34 -5.16
C LEU A 81 -10.38 8.08 -4.10
N ALA A 82 -11.14 7.35 -3.27
CA ALA A 82 -11.95 7.95 -2.21
C ALA A 82 -11.07 8.70 -1.21
N GLU A 83 -9.97 8.11 -0.75
CA GLU A 83 -9.02 8.77 0.16
C GLU A 83 -8.34 9.99 -0.47
N ALA A 84 -8.02 9.92 -1.76
CA ALA A 84 -7.48 11.06 -2.50
C ALA A 84 -8.51 12.21 -2.59
N VAL A 85 -9.77 11.89 -2.88
CA VAL A 85 -10.87 12.88 -2.94
C VAL A 85 -11.13 13.50 -1.57
N ASP A 86 -11.21 12.70 -0.51
CA ASP A 86 -11.39 13.19 0.87
C ASP A 86 -10.26 14.15 1.27
N THR A 87 -9.01 13.83 0.89
CA THR A 87 -7.84 14.70 1.15
C THR A 87 -7.97 16.04 0.43
N ILE A 88 -8.36 16.02 -0.85
CA ILE A 88 -8.56 17.25 -1.64
C ILE A 88 -9.67 18.11 -1.01
N GLN A 89 -10.81 17.51 -0.66
CA GLN A 89 -11.92 18.23 -0.02
C GLN A 89 -11.49 18.88 1.29
N TRP A 90 -10.75 18.16 2.13
CA TRP A 90 -10.22 18.70 3.39
C TRP A 90 -9.27 19.89 3.16
N MET A 91 -8.42 19.83 2.14
CA MET A 91 -7.53 20.94 1.79
C MET A 91 -8.32 22.18 1.34
N GLU A 92 -9.32 22.01 0.48
CA GLU A 92 -10.19 23.10 0.01
C GLU A 92 -10.98 23.74 1.15
N ASP A 93 -11.48 22.94 2.09
CA ASP A 93 -12.20 23.42 3.27
C ASP A 93 -11.30 24.25 4.22
N GLN A 94 -9.99 23.95 4.27
CA GLN A 94 -9.04 24.67 5.11
C GLN A 94 -8.50 25.96 4.49
N ASP A 95 -8.34 26.01 3.17
CA ASP A 95 -7.77 27.18 2.48
C ASP A 95 -8.76 28.35 2.33
N GLY A 96 -10.04 28.17 2.68
CA GLY A 96 -11.04 29.24 2.76
C GLY A 96 -11.36 29.97 1.44
N ASN A 97 -10.66 29.64 0.36
CA ASN A 97 -10.92 30.10 -0.99
C ASN A 97 -11.78 29.06 -1.70
N THR A 98 -13.06 29.02 -1.33
CA THR A 98 -14.10 28.46 -2.18
C THR A 98 -14.05 29.14 -3.55
N ILE A 99 -13.42 28.52 -4.55
CA ILE A 99 -13.66 28.87 -5.95
C ILE A 99 -14.81 27.98 -6.42
N LEU A 100 -16.04 28.48 -6.22
CA LEU A 100 -17.19 28.08 -7.02
C LEU A 100 -17.05 28.65 -8.44
#